data_AF-A0A3D0SF71-F1
#
_entry.id   AF-A0A3D0SF71-F1
#
_cell.length_a   1.000
_cell.length_b   1.000
_cell.length_c   1.000
_cell.angle_alpha   90.00
_cell.angle_beta   90.00
_cell.angle_gamma   90.00
#
_symmetry.space_group_name_H-M   'P 1'
#
loop_
_entity.id
_entity.type
_entity.pdbx_description
1 polymer ?
#
loop_
_entity_poly.entity_id
_entity_poly.type
_entity_poly.pdbx_seq_one_letter_code
_entity_poly.pdbx_strand_id
1 'polypeptide(L)'
;MLSAGSAWLCYVIRFMLSAEIISQSTQLQLILNNIWIKVLIFVLQSNQDIISGEFTLLEDTPCLLPRYGENSRPNTLLNKLYRLALPLGLLGVAMTAQADELEITLPNLNVAEYHAPYVAAWLADERGKRVVDIAVWYDTDMANNEGEKWLKDLRMWWRRSGRSASMPIDGVSGATRRPGTSTIALDGRFDDVAAGDYFIWVEAARELGGRETLKVPVSLPVKQTVNTRAEGQHELSSITLHMEPAQ
;
A
#
# COMPACT_ATOMS: atom_id res chain seq x y z
N MET A 1 -39.39 -18.50 -23.27
CA MET A 1 -37.93 -18.31 -23.38
C MET A 1 -37.64 -16.86 -23.02
N LEU A 2 -37.26 -16.60 -21.76
CA LEU A 2 -36.83 -15.28 -21.29
C LEU A 2 -35.35 -15.10 -21.66
N SER A 3 -35.02 -13.99 -22.30
CA SER A 3 -33.67 -13.69 -22.79
C SER A 3 -32.71 -13.41 -21.63
N ALA A 4 -31.48 -13.90 -21.77
CA ALA A 4 -30.43 -13.88 -20.74
C ALA A 4 -29.92 -12.47 -20.34
N GLY A 5 -30.57 -11.38 -20.77
CA GLY A 5 -30.15 -10.00 -20.49
C GLY A 5 -30.72 -9.40 -19.19
N SER A 6 -31.83 -9.93 -18.67
CA SER A 6 -32.52 -9.38 -17.49
C SER A 6 -32.04 -9.94 -16.15
N ALA A 7 -31.27 -11.04 -16.15
CA ALA A 7 -30.70 -11.63 -14.92
C ALA A 7 -29.50 -10.83 -14.38
N TRP A 8 -28.76 -10.14 -15.26
CA TRP A 8 -27.58 -9.35 -14.89
C TRP A 8 -27.94 -8.07 -14.14
N LEU A 9 -29.01 -7.39 -14.55
CA LEU A 9 -29.46 -6.15 -13.92
C LEU A 9 -29.92 -6.38 -12.47
N CYS A 10 -30.56 -7.53 -12.20
CA CYS A 10 -30.99 -7.89 -10.85
C CYS A 10 -29.82 -8.26 -9.92
N TYR A 11 -28.70 -8.77 -10.45
CA TYR A 11 -27.53 -9.12 -9.63
C TYR A 11 -26.73 -7.87 -9.23
N VAL A 12 -26.61 -6.88 -10.14
CA VAL A 12 -25.89 -5.62 -9.87
C VAL A 12 -26.66 -4.74 -8.87
N ILE A 13 -27.99 -4.67 -8.98
CA ILE A 13 -28.82 -3.92 -8.02
C ILE A 13 -28.80 -4.59 -6.64
N ARG A 14 -28.76 -5.93 -6.57
CA ARG A 14 -28.67 -6.65 -5.29
C ARG A 14 -27.29 -6.58 -4.64
N PHE A 15 -26.23 -6.36 -5.42
CA PHE A 15 -24.88 -6.12 -4.88
C PHE A 15 -24.72 -4.70 -4.33
N MET A 16 -25.36 -3.69 -4.96
CA MET A 16 -25.34 -2.31 -4.46
C MET A 16 -26.11 -2.10 -3.16
N LEU A 17 -27.16 -2.89 -2.88
CA LEU A 17 -27.95 -2.78 -1.65
C LEU A 17 -27.35 -3.53 -0.44
N SER A 18 -26.20 -4.20 -0.59
CA SER A 18 -25.52 -4.92 0.51
C SER A 18 -24.24 -4.24 1.00
N ALA A 19 -23.80 -3.15 0.38
CA ALA A 19 -22.58 -2.43 0.74
C ALA A 19 -22.91 -1.10 1.44
N GLU A 20 -23.59 -1.17 2.58
CA GLU A 20 -23.83 -0.01 3.44
C GLU A 20 -23.29 -0.31 4.84
N ILE A 21 -21.96 -0.33 4.98
CA ILE A 21 -21.28 -0.38 6.27
C ILE A 21 -20.09 0.60 6.25
N ILE A 22 -20.34 1.77 6.83
CA ILE A 22 -19.46 2.65 7.62
C ILE A 22 -18.28 3.34 6.89
N SER A 23 -18.44 4.62 6.54
CA SER A 23 -17.38 5.63 6.73
C SER A 23 -17.95 7.06 6.74
N GLN A 24 -17.85 7.74 7.88
CA GLN A 24 -18.32 9.10 8.13
C GLN A 24 -17.36 10.16 7.57
N SER A 25 -17.43 10.45 6.27
CA SER A 25 -16.91 11.70 5.72
C SER A 25 -17.84 12.21 4.61
N THR A 26 -18.75 13.10 4.99
CA THR A 26 -19.82 13.62 4.12
C THR A 26 -19.29 14.46 2.94
N GLN A 27 -18.09 15.02 3.05
CA GLN A 27 -17.50 15.88 2.00
C GLN A 27 -16.97 15.09 0.79
N LEU A 28 -16.36 13.92 1.01
CA LEU A 28 -15.84 13.09 -0.10
C LEU A 28 -16.96 12.30 -0.80
N GLN A 29 -17.99 11.88 -0.07
CA GLN A 29 -19.16 11.21 -0.67
C GLN A 29 -19.96 12.13 -1.60
N LEU A 30 -20.05 13.43 -1.30
CA LEU A 30 -20.70 14.40 -2.17
C LEU A 30 -19.95 14.59 -3.51
N ILE A 31 -18.62 14.57 -3.48
CA ILE A 31 -17.79 14.72 -4.69
C ILE A 31 -17.86 13.45 -5.55
N LEU A 32 -17.75 12.28 -4.92
CA LEU A 32 -17.83 11.00 -5.62
C LEU A 32 -19.23 10.76 -6.23
N ASN A 33 -20.31 11.02 -5.50
CA ASN A 33 -21.67 10.88 -6.03
C ASN A 33 -21.94 11.84 -7.21
N ASN A 34 -21.42 13.06 -7.19
CA ASN A 34 -21.63 14.03 -8.26
C ASN A 34 -20.90 13.63 -9.57
N ILE A 35 -19.73 12.98 -9.45
CA ILE A 35 -18.99 12.47 -10.62
C ILE A 35 -19.70 11.25 -11.22
N TRP A 36 -20.12 10.28 -10.40
CA TRP A 36 -20.84 9.10 -10.88
C TRP A 36 -22.21 9.44 -11.49
N ILE A 37 -22.93 10.41 -10.92
CA ILE A 37 -24.18 10.92 -11.48
C ILE A 37 -23.94 11.60 -12.83
N LYS A 38 -22.87 12.41 -12.97
CA LYS A 38 -22.52 13.04 -14.25
C LYS A 38 -22.13 12.03 -15.34
N VAL A 39 -21.42 10.97 -14.97
CA VAL A 39 -21.09 9.86 -15.88
C VAL A 39 -22.35 9.11 -16.30
N LEU A 40 -23.27 8.84 -15.37
CA LEU A 40 -24.54 8.19 -15.68
C LEU A 40 -25.43 9.04 -16.60
N ILE A 41 -25.49 10.36 -16.36
CA ILE A 41 -26.21 11.31 -17.22
C ILE A 41 -25.58 11.36 -18.62
N PHE A 42 -24.24 11.40 -18.74
CA PHE A 42 -23.56 11.40 -20.04
C PHE A 42 -23.84 10.12 -20.84
N VAL A 43 -23.85 8.96 -20.17
CA VAL A 43 -24.18 7.67 -20.79
C VAL A 43 -25.65 7.59 -21.21
N LEU A 44 -26.57 8.16 -20.43
CA LEU A 44 -27.99 8.21 -20.78
C LEU A 44 -28.28 9.22 -21.92
N GLN A 45 -27.63 10.38 -21.91
CA GLN A 45 -27.79 11.41 -22.94
C GLN A 45 -27.27 10.91 -24.30
N SER A 46 -26.16 10.18 -24.32
CA SER A 46 -25.60 9.55 -25.52
C SER A 46 -26.52 8.50 -26.17
N ASN A 47 -27.53 8.00 -25.45
CA ASN A 47 -28.49 7.02 -25.98
C ASN A 47 -29.80 7.64 -26.49
N GLN A 48 -30.08 8.92 -26.20
CA GLN A 48 -31.31 9.59 -26.65
C GLN A 48 -31.23 10.18 -28.06
N ASP A 49 -30.03 10.32 -28.63
CA ASP A 49 -29.84 10.81 -30.02
C ASP A 49 -30.15 9.76 -31.11
N ILE A 50 -30.56 8.54 -30.72
CA ILE A 50 -30.88 7.43 -31.64
C ILE A 50 -32.39 7.29 -31.88
N ILE A 51 -33.25 8.03 -31.15
CA ILE A 51 -34.72 7.89 -31.24
C ILE A 51 -35.37 9.26 -31.49
N SER A 52 -35.07 9.86 -32.64
CA SER A 52 -35.86 10.96 -33.21
C SER A 52 -36.30 10.60 -34.63
N GLY A 53 -36.91 9.42 -34.77
CA GLY A 53 -37.75 9.09 -35.92
C GLY A 53 -39.16 9.61 -35.67
N GLU A 54 -39.54 10.69 -36.33
CA GLU A 54 -40.87 11.28 -36.33
C GLU A 54 -41.91 10.25 -36.83
N PHE A 55 -42.90 9.91 -36.00
CA PHE A 55 -43.99 9.01 -36.35
C PHE A 55 -45.31 9.80 -36.31
N THR A 56 -45.80 10.21 -37.48
CA THR A 56 -47.14 10.77 -37.63
C THR A 56 -48.15 9.63 -37.77
N LEU A 57 -49.17 9.65 -36.90
CA LEU A 57 -50.29 8.72 -36.90
C LEU A 57 -51.22 9.02 -38.07
N LEU A 58 -51.54 8.01 -38.87
CA LEU A 58 -52.71 8.01 -39.72
C LEU A 58 -53.43 6.67 -39.57
N GLU A 59 -54.71 6.77 -39.25
CA GLU A 59 -55.65 5.69 -38.96
C GLU A 59 -55.88 4.78 -40.18
N ASP A 60 -56.29 3.55 -39.85
CA ASP A 60 -56.98 2.56 -40.70
C ASP A 60 -56.21 1.57 -41.59
N THR A 61 -56.29 0.31 -41.15
CA THR A 61 -56.35 -0.95 -41.94
C THR A 61 -55.07 -1.56 -42.56
N PRO A 62 -55.04 -2.92 -42.74
CA PRO A 62 -53.93 -3.75 -42.33
C PRO A 62 -53.03 -4.21 -43.49
N CYS A 63 -51.91 -4.82 -43.09
CA CYS A 63 -50.98 -5.62 -43.88
C CYS A 63 -50.38 -4.95 -45.14
N LEU A 64 -49.21 -4.34 -44.96
CA LEU A 64 -48.20 -4.25 -46.01
C LEU A 64 -46.85 -4.66 -45.44
N LEU A 65 -46.31 -5.76 -45.96
CA LEU A 65 -44.92 -6.16 -45.80
C LEU A 65 -44.01 -4.96 -46.10
N PRO A 66 -43.02 -4.62 -45.25
CA PRO A 66 -41.97 -3.72 -45.67
C PRO A 66 -41.20 -4.43 -46.79
N ARG A 67 -41.25 -3.86 -47.99
CA ARG A 67 -40.37 -4.25 -49.08
C ARG A 67 -38.93 -4.09 -48.61
N TYR A 68 -38.15 -5.15 -48.73
CA TYR A 68 -36.70 -5.09 -48.62
C TYR A 68 -36.18 -4.31 -49.83
N GLY A 69 -36.02 -3.00 -49.65
CA GLY A 69 -35.46 -2.07 -50.61
C GLY A 69 -33.96 -1.92 -50.35
N GLU A 70 -33.22 -2.70 -51.13
CA GLU A 70 -31.85 -2.53 -51.64
C GLU A 70 -30.95 -1.40 -51.08
N ASN A 71 -29.70 -1.79 -50.84
CA ASN A 71 -28.50 -0.94 -50.74
C ASN A 71 -28.20 -0.29 -49.38
N SER A 72 -27.78 -1.11 -48.43
CA SER A 72 -26.78 -0.69 -47.43
C SER A 72 -25.84 -1.86 -47.17
N ARG A 73 -24.68 -1.87 -47.86
CA ARG A 73 -23.58 -2.77 -47.54
C ARG A 73 -23.21 -2.50 -46.08
N PRO A 74 -23.27 -3.50 -45.16
CA PRO A 74 -22.91 -3.23 -43.77
C PRO A 74 -21.47 -2.75 -43.76
N ASN A 75 -21.25 -1.56 -43.23
CA ASN A 75 -19.95 -0.93 -43.01
C ASN A 75 -19.16 -1.79 -42.01
N THR A 76 -18.49 -2.81 -42.55
CA THR A 76 -17.67 -3.81 -41.86
C THR A 76 -16.57 -3.20 -41.01
N LEU A 77 -16.22 -1.93 -41.25
CA LEU A 77 -15.27 -1.14 -40.47
C LEU A 77 -15.85 -0.74 -39.11
N LEU A 78 -17.11 -0.29 -39.05
CA LEU A 78 -17.72 0.20 -37.82
C LEU A 78 -18.01 -0.95 -36.83
N ASN A 79 -18.45 -2.11 -37.34
CA ASN A 79 -18.62 -3.33 -36.55
C ASN A 79 -17.28 -3.97 -36.14
N LYS A 80 -16.19 -3.76 -36.89
CA LYS A 80 -14.83 -4.15 -36.46
C LYS A 80 -14.31 -3.25 -35.34
N LEU A 81 -14.58 -1.94 -35.40
CA LEU A 81 -14.15 -0.97 -34.39
C LEU A 81 -14.86 -1.22 -33.05
N TYR A 82 -16.15 -1.55 -33.05
CA TYR A 82 -16.87 -1.91 -31.83
C TYR A 82 -16.40 -3.23 -31.20
N ARG A 83 -15.97 -4.21 -32.01
CA ARG A 83 -15.39 -5.48 -31.53
C ARG A 83 -13.97 -5.35 -31.00
N LEU A 84 -13.25 -4.28 -31.37
CA LEU A 84 -11.93 -3.94 -30.84
C LEU A 84 -12.00 -3.07 -29.57
N ALA A 85 -13.13 -2.43 -29.29
CA ALA A 85 -13.31 -1.57 -28.12
C ALA A 85 -13.72 -2.33 -26.83
N LEU A 86 -14.16 -3.59 -26.94
CA LEU A 86 -14.69 -4.35 -25.79
C LEU A 86 -13.65 -4.95 -24.81
N PRO A 87 -12.34 -5.12 -25.10
CA PRO A 87 -11.41 -5.67 -24.11
C PRO A 87 -10.58 -4.61 -23.35
N LEU A 88 -10.85 -3.30 -23.49
CA LEU A 88 -10.03 -2.25 -22.84
C LEU A 88 -10.57 -1.77 -21.47
N GLY A 89 -11.71 -2.31 -21.01
CA GLY A 89 -12.39 -1.88 -19.78
C GLY A 89 -11.94 -2.57 -18.49
N LEU A 90 -10.87 -3.36 -18.49
CA LEU A 90 -10.43 -4.12 -17.31
C LEU A 90 -9.00 -3.74 -16.86
N LEU A 91 -8.66 -2.45 -16.86
CA LEU A 91 -7.61 -1.98 -15.94
C LEU A 91 -8.26 -1.81 -14.57
N GLY A 92 -8.35 -2.91 -13.82
CA GLY A 92 -8.55 -2.84 -12.38
C GLY A 92 -7.44 -1.99 -11.80
N VAL A 93 -7.80 -0.90 -11.13
CA VAL A 93 -6.86 -0.14 -10.31
C VAL A 93 -6.38 -1.11 -9.24
N ALA A 94 -5.15 -1.59 -9.36
CA ALA A 94 -4.50 -2.29 -8.26
C ALA A 94 -4.44 -1.29 -7.11
N MET A 95 -5.27 -1.49 -6.10
CA MET A 95 -5.09 -0.84 -4.80
C MET A 95 -3.81 -1.44 -4.25
N THR A 96 -2.68 -0.74 -4.47
CA THR A 96 -1.48 -1.05 -3.73
C THR A 96 -1.77 -0.66 -2.29
N ALA A 97 -2.03 -1.63 -1.43
CA ALA A 97 -1.91 -1.41 0.00
C ALA A 97 -0.46 -0.97 0.23
N GLN A 98 -0.26 0.29 0.60
CA GLN A 98 1.04 0.72 1.09
C GLN A 98 1.26 0.00 2.42
N ALA A 99 2.30 -0.81 2.47
CA ALA A 99 2.66 -1.62 3.63
C ALA A 99 3.33 -0.71 4.68
N ASP A 100 3.21 -1.09 5.95
CA ASP A 100 3.93 -0.38 7.02
C ASP A 100 5.42 -0.73 6.91
N GLU A 101 6.28 0.29 6.81
CA GLU A 101 7.70 0.10 6.51
C GLU A 101 8.62 1.05 7.28
N LEU A 102 9.77 0.51 7.70
CA LEU A 102 10.90 1.23 8.26
C LEU A 102 12.08 1.17 7.30
N GLU A 103 12.46 2.32 6.77
CA GLU A 103 13.66 2.47 5.95
C GLU A 103 14.84 2.91 6.80
N ILE A 104 15.97 2.20 6.65
CA ILE A 104 17.24 2.56 7.27
C ILE A 104 18.26 2.78 6.17
N THR A 105 18.82 3.98 6.08
CA THR A 105 19.84 4.33 5.08
C THR A 105 21.21 4.47 5.71
N LEU A 106 22.15 3.65 5.23
CA LEU A 106 23.54 3.63 5.66
C LEU A 106 24.42 4.45 4.70
N PRO A 107 25.30 5.34 5.21
CA PRO A 107 26.18 6.15 4.38
C PRO A 107 27.27 5.30 3.72
N ASN A 108 27.70 5.73 2.54
CA ASN A 108 28.95 5.26 1.97
C ASN A 108 30.11 6.04 2.60
N LEU A 109 31.06 5.34 3.21
CA LEU A 109 32.15 5.95 3.95
C LEU A 109 33.49 5.62 3.29
N ASN A 110 34.27 6.67 3.05
CA ASN A 110 35.59 6.55 2.44
C ASN A 110 36.64 6.27 3.52
N VAL A 111 36.79 4.99 3.87
CA VAL A 111 37.76 4.48 4.85
C VAL A 111 38.61 3.38 4.21
N ALA A 112 39.85 3.23 4.69
CA ALA A 112 40.79 2.27 4.12
C ALA A 112 40.34 0.80 4.30
N GLU A 113 39.71 0.49 5.44
CA GLU A 113 39.11 -0.81 5.73
C GLU A 113 37.66 -0.59 6.11
N TYR A 114 36.75 -1.18 5.34
CA TYR A 114 35.32 -1.02 5.53
C TYR A 114 34.73 -2.23 6.26
N HIS A 115 34.22 -2.00 7.47
CA HIS A 115 33.39 -2.95 8.19
C HIS A 115 31.93 -2.54 8.10
N ALA A 116 31.06 -3.50 7.79
CA ALA A 116 29.62 -3.25 7.77
C ALA A 116 29.13 -2.94 9.20
N PRO A 117 28.31 -1.89 9.39
CA PRO A 117 27.79 -1.55 10.71
C PRO A 117 26.84 -2.62 11.21
N TYR A 118 26.90 -2.84 12.52
CA TYR A 118 25.86 -3.55 13.24
C TYR A 118 24.73 -2.57 13.49
N VAL A 119 23.49 -3.02 13.34
CA VAL A 119 22.31 -2.16 13.44
C VAL A 119 21.27 -2.84 14.30
N ALA A 120 20.63 -2.11 15.21
CA ALA A 120 19.44 -2.57 15.90
C ALA A 120 18.31 -1.54 15.75
N ALA A 121 17.11 -2.03 15.48
CA ALA A 121 15.87 -1.27 15.46
C ALA A 121 14.89 -1.86 16.46
N TRP A 122 14.25 -1.03 17.28
CA TRP A 122 13.27 -1.48 18.27
C TRP A 122 12.23 -0.39 18.57
N LEU A 123 11.05 -0.83 19.00
CA LEU A 123 10.00 0.03 19.55
C LEU A 123 10.24 0.22 21.05
N ALA A 124 10.15 1.46 21.53
CA ALA A 124 10.25 1.80 22.94
C ALA A 124 9.10 2.71 23.37
N ASP A 125 8.69 2.59 24.64
CA ASP A 125 7.71 3.48 25.26
C ASP A 125 8.30 4.89 25.50
N GLU A 126 7.47 5.82 25.97
CA GLU A 126 7.89 7.18 26.33
C GLU A 126 9.00 7.23 27.38
N ARG A 127 9.10 6.19 28.22
CA ARG A 127 10.15 6.06 29.25
C ARG A 127 11.43 5.46 28.69
N GLY A 128 11.47 5.14 27.39
CA GLY A 128 12.60 4.53 26.72
C GLY A 128 12.82 3.06 27.08
N LYS A 129 11.81 2.37 27.62
CA LYS A 129 11.84 0.92 27.83
C LYS A 129 11.48 0.23 26.50
N ARG A 130 12.26 -0.79 26.13
CA ARG A 130 11.98 -1.61 24.94
C ARG A 130 10.64 -2.33 25.10
N VAL A 131 9.83 -2.30 24.04
CA VAL A 131 8.55 -3.02 23.90
C VAL A 131 8.71 -4.19 22.92
N VAL A 132 9.14 -3.92 21.68
CA VAL A 132 9.31 -4.93 20.61
C VAL A 132 10.67 -4.71 19.94
N ASP A 133 11.43 -5.78 19.69
CA ASP A 133 12.59 -5.70 18.80
C ASP A 133 12.13 -5.86 17.35
N ILE A 134 12.57 -4.96 16.47
CA ILE A 134 12.15 -4.94 15.06
C ILE A 134 13.17 -5.69 14.22
N ALA A 135 14.44 -5.28 14.29
CA ALA A 135 15.53 -5.89 13.55
C ALA A 135 16.85 -5.78 14.31
N VAL A 136 17.72 -6.78 14.17
CA VAL A 136 19.10 -6.76 14.67
C VAL A 136 20.01 -7.34 13.59
N TRP A 137 20.77 -6.47 12.91
CA TRP A 137 21.72 -6.85 11.88
C TRP A 137 23.12 -6.95 12.45
N TYR A 138 23.71 -8.13 12.34
CA TYR A 138 25.04 -8.43 12.80
C TYR A 138 25.66 -9.54 11.96
N ASP A 139 26.94 -9.82 12.15
CA ASP A 139 27.60 -10.90 11.43
C ASP A 139 27.23 -12.24 12.05
N THR A 140 26.42 -13.01 11.31
CA THR A 140 25.93 -14.33 11.73
C THR A 140 26.77 -15.47 11.17
N ASP A 141 27.67 -15.19 10.23
CA ASP A 141 28.45 -16.19 9.50
C ASP A 141 29.86 -16.38 10.10
N MET A 142 30.25 -15.55 11.06
CA MET A 142 31.53 -15.70 11.76
C MET A 142 31.65 -17.05 12.47
N ALA A 143 32.86 -17.63 12.41
CA ALA A 143 33.17 -18.87 13.12
C ALA A 143 32.89 -18.72 14.62
N ASN A 144 32.40 -19.80 15.25
CA ASN A 144 32.11 -19.85 16.68
C ASN A 144 31.18 -18.73 17.21
N ASN A 145 30.31 -18.17 16.36
CA ASN A 145 29.41 -17.06 16.69
C ASN A 145 30.14 -15.80 17.20
N GLU A 146 31.37 -15.57 16.74
CA GLU A 146 32.18 -14.44 17.19
C GLU A 146 31.52 -13.07 16.93
N GLY A 147 30.62 -12.97 15.94
CA GLY A 147 29.87 -11.75 15.68
C GLY A 147 29.03 -11.28 16.86
N GLU A 148 28.54 -12.19 17.71
CA GLU A 148 27.77 -11.81 18.91
C GLU A 148 28.58 -10.96 19.90
N LYS A 149 29.91 -11.07 19.89
CA LYS A 149 30.82 -10.29 20.76
C LYS A 149 30.65 -8.79 20.59
N TRP A 150 30.30 -8.35 19.38
CA TRP A 150 30.21 -6.94 19.01
C TRP A 150 28.81 -6.36 19.20
N LEU A 151 27.79 -7.19 19.45
CA LEU A 151 26.44 -6.74 19.78
C LEU A 151 26.39 -5.81 21.01
N LYS A 152 27.34 -5.95 21.93
CA LYS A 152 27.51 -5.06 23.09
C LYS A 152 27.82 -3.61 22.70
N ASP A 153 28.28 -3.36 21.49
CA ASP A 153 28.60 -2.04 20.99
C ASP A 153 27.37 -1.23 20.58
N LEU A 154 26.26 -1.91 20.28
CA LEU A 154 24.91 -1.34 20.27
C LEU A 154 24.46 -1.09 21.72
N ARG A 155 25.10 -0.13 22.38
CA ARG A 155 25.07 0.03 23.84
C ARG A 155 23.67 0.27 24.38
N MET A 156 22.85 1.02 23.64
CA MET A 156 21.50 1.37 24.06
C MET A 156 20.57 0.16 23.94
N TRP A 157 20.59 -0.52 22.81
CA TRP A 157 19.84 -1.75 22.61
C TRP A 157 20.31 -2.88 23.54
N TRP A 158 21.62 -3.08 23.67
CA TRP A 158 22.23 -4.13 24.49
C TRP A 158 21.79 -4.07 25.95
N ARG A 159 21.70 -2.87 26.52
CA ARG A 159 21.23 -2.68 27.89
C ARG A 159 19.74 -3.00 28.09
N ARG A 160 18.92 -2.84 27.04
CA ARG A 160 17.46 -2.96 27.09
C ARG A 160 16.94 -4.35 26.70
N SER A 161 17.59 -4.99 25.72
CA SER A 161 17.18 -6.27 25.16
C SER A 161 18.36 -7.23 25.01
N GLY A 162 19.43 -6.80 24.32
CA GLY A 162 20.47 -7.69 23.82
C GLY A 162 21.20 -8.53 24.88
N ARG A 163 21.53 -7.96 26.04
CA ARG A 163 22.32 -8.66 27.09
C ARG A 163 21.65 -9.91 27.67
N SER A 164 20.34 -10.04 27.51
CA SER A 164 19.54 -11.16 28.01
C SER A 164 18.87 -11.95 26.88
N ALA A 165 19.10 -11.55 25.63
CA ALA A 165 18.55 -12.24 24.47
C ALA A 165 19.40 -13.49 24.16
N SER A 166 18.71 -14.56 23.72
CA SER A 166 19.38 -15.68 23.06
C SER A 166 19.48 -15.35 21.57
N MET A 167 20.69 -15.33 21.03
CA MET A 167 20.94 -15.02 19.62
C MET A 167 21.06 -16.31 18.79
N PRO A 168 20.69 -16.29 17.49
CA PRO A 168 19.89 -15.24 16.83
C PRO A 168 18.43 -15.21 17.35
N ILE A 169 17.81 -14.03 17.33
CA ILE A 169 16.38 -13.88 17.64
C ILE A 169 15.58 -14.14 16.37
N ASP A 170 14.66 -15.10 16.42
CA ASP A 170 13.84 -15.47 15.27
C ASP A 170 13.00 -14.30 14.74
N GLY A 171 12.99 -14.12 13.42
CA GLY A 171 12.31 -13.01 12.74
C GLY A 171 12.80 -11.59 13.08
N VAL A 172 13.88 -11.43 13.85
CA VAL A 172 14.49 -10.13 14.21
C VAL A 172 15.93 -10.06 13.71
N SER A 173 16.69 -11.13 13.92
CA SER A 173 18.10 -11.18 13.57
C SER A 173 18.32 -11.36 12.07
N GLY A 174 19.37 -10.74 11.54
CA GLY A 174 19.79 -10.90 10.15
C GLY A 174 21.23 -10.48 9.91
N ALA A 175 21.72 -10.69 8.69
CA ALA A 175 23.07 -10.31 8.29
C ALA A 175 23.24 -8.79 8.22
N THR A 176 24.47 -8.31 8.46
CA THR A 176 24.86 -6.90 8.27
C THR A 176 24.55 -6.41 6.85
N ARG A 177 24.23 -5.12 6.71
CA ARG A 177 23.90 -4.50 5.43
C ARG A 177 25.05 -3.61 4.94
N ARG A 178 25.25 -3.59 3.62
CA ARG A 178 26.19 -2.68 2.93
C ARG A 178 25.60 -1.25 2.87
N PRO A 179 26.39 -0.24 2.50
CA PRO A 179 25.88 1.11 2.25
C PRO A 179 24.68 1.11 1.31
N GLY A 180 23.69 1.95 1.60
CA GLY A 180 22.42 2.02 0.88
C GLY A 180 21.21 1.96 1.81
N THR A 181 20.02 1.97 1.20
CA THR A 181 18.74 1.91 1.90
C THR A 181 18.28 0.47 2.05
N SER A 182 17.91 0.09 3.27
CA SER A 182 17.32 -1.21 3.60
C SER A 182 15.93 -0.98 4.19
N THR A 183 14.91 -1.61 3.60
CA THR A 183 13.52 -1.51 4.02
C THR A 183 13.16 -2.72 4.87
N ILE A 184 12.46 -2.48 5.98
CA ILE A 184 11.93 -3.50 6.90
C ILE A 184 10.41 -3.38 6.91
N ALA A 185 9.72 -4.47 6.57
CA ALA A 185 8.27 -4.54 6.72
C ALA A 185 7.89 -4.60 8.21
N LEU A 186 6.91 -3.79 8.60
CA LEU A 186 6.38 -3.69 9.96
C LEU A 186 4.98 -4.32 10.09
N ASP A 187 4.44 -4.86 9.01
CA ASP A 187 3.10 -5.46 8.99
C ASP A 187 2.97 -6.54 10.08
N GLY A 188 1.93 -6.42 10.91
CA GLY A 188 1.66 -7.34 12.02
C GLY A 188 2.65 -7.26 13.18
N ARG A 189 3.68 -6.41 13.12
CA ARG A 189 4.74 -6.35 14.15
C ARG A 189 4.25 -5.72 15.46
N PHE A 190 3.17 -4.96 15.40
CA PHE A 190 2.64 -4.18 16.51
C PHE A 190 1.21 -4.58 16.93
N ASP A 191 0.68 -5.70 16.41
CA ASP A 191 -0.71 -6.14 16.67
C ASP A 191 -0.98 -6.38 18.15
N ASP A 192 0.00 -6.91 18.88
CA ASP A 192 -0.07 -7.19 20.32
C ASP A 192 0.39 -6.01 21.21
N VAL A 193 0.71 -4.85 20.61
CA VAL A 193 1.17 -3.67 21.35
C VAL A 193 -0.02 -2.84 21.83
N ALA A 194 -0.03 -2.50 23.12
CA ALA A 194 -1.08 -1.67 23.70
C ALA A 194 -1.12 -0.29 23.02
N ALA A 195 -2.32 0.30 22.92
CA ALA A 195 -2.48 1.65 22.38
C ALA A 195 -1.70 2.68 23.24
N GLY A 196 -0.98 3.59 22.58
CA GLY A 196 -0.15 4.60 23.23
C GLY A 196 0.85 5.26 22.29
N ASP A 197 1.65 6.16 22.87
CA ASP A 197 2.72 6.87 22.19
C ASP A 197 4.06 6.17 22.42
N TYR A 198 4.78 5.97 21.33
CA TYR A 198 6.02 5.21 21.28
C TYR A 198 7.06 5.92 20.42
N PHE A 199 8.28 5.39 20.48
CA PHE A 199 9.38 5.77 19.62
C PHE A 199 9.97 4.53 18.96
N ILE A 200 10.17 4.60 17.65
CA ILE A 200 11.04 3.65 16.96
C ILE A 200 12.46 4.20 17.06
N TRP A 201 13.34 3.40 17.62
CA TRP A 201 14.75 3.69 17.77
C TRP A 201 15.54 2.86 16.78
N VAL A 202 16.57 3.46 16.20
CA VAL A 202 17.55 2.80 15.34
C VAL A 202 18.94 3.19 15.82
N GLU A 203 19.75 2.20 16.17
CA GLU A 203 21.14 2.36 16.61
C GLU A 203 22.06 1.64 15.62
N ALA A 204 23.13 2.31 15.21
CA ALA A 204 24.19 1.73 14.39
C ALA A 204 25.54 1.88 15.09
N ALA A 205 26.39 0.86 15.00
CA ALA A 205 27.73 0.85 15.55
C ALA A 205 28.69 0.05 14.65
N ARG A 206 29.94 0.51 14.53
CA ARG A 206 31.02 -0.25 13.87
C ARG A 206 32.14 -0.59 14.84
N GLU A 207 32.80 -1.70 14.58
CA GLU A 207 34.06 -2.06 15.24
C GLU A 207 35.07 -0.93 15.02
N LEU A 208 35.60 -0.37 16.11
CA LEU A 208 36.55 0.75 16.09
C LEU A 208 36.04 2.04 15.40
N GLY A 209 34.75 2.09 15.04
CA GLY A 209 34.11 3.22 14.38
C GLY A 209 33.27 4.07 15.32
N GLY A 210 32.36 4.84 14.73
CA GLY A 210 31.37 5.63 15.47
C GLY A 210 30.20 4.79 15.94
N ARG A 211 29.34 5.46 16.72
CA ARG A 211 28.02 4.96 17.11
C ARG A 211 27.04 6.09 16.90
N GLU A 212 25.90 5.78 16.33
CA GLU A 212 24.85 6.76 16.13
C GLU A 212 23.51 6.16 16.49
N THR A 213 22.60 7.01 16.97
CA THR A 213 21.25 6.60 17.31
C THR A 213 20.27 7.66 16.88
N LEU A 214 19.27 7.24 16.12
CA LEU A 214 18.15 8.06 15.69
C LEU A 214 16.86 7.51 16.27
N LYS A 215 15.85 8.38 16.39
CA LYS A 215 14.51 7.97 16.80
C LYS A 215 13.44 8.77 16.06
N VAL A 216 12.30 8.13 15.85
CA VAL A 216 11.10 8.76 15.27
C VAL A 216 9.88 8.43 16.15
N PRO A 217 8.99 9.41 16.38
CA PRO A 217 7.76 9.17 17.13
C PRO A 217 6.73 8.36 16.32
N VAL A 218 5.94 7.55 17.01
CA VAL A 218 4.78 6.84 16.45
C VAL A 218 3.70 6.69 17.53
N SER A 219 2.44 6.92 17.16
CA SER A 219 1.27 6.61 18.00
C SER A 219 0.60 5.35 17.46
N LEU A 220 0.36 4.37 18.34
CA LEU A 220 -0.32 3.12 18.02
C LEU A 220 -1.70 3.09 18.71
N PRO A 221 -2.77 2.58 18.07
CA PRO A 221 -2.85 2.20 16.66
C PRO A 221 -2.72 3.42 15.74
N VAL A 222 -2.24 3.19 14.52
CA VAL A 222 -2.05 4.25 13.51
C VAL A 222 -3.43 4.76 13.05
N LYS A 223 -3.72 6.03 13.32
CA LYS A 223 -5.00 6.68 12.97
C LYS A 223 -4.95 7.54 11.71
N GLN A 224 -3.73 7.90 11.29
CA GLN A 224 -3.45 8.75 10.14
C GLN A 224 -2.12 8.30 9.54
N THR A 225 -1.94 8.56 8.25
CA THR A 225 -0.67 8.27 7.56
C THR A 225 0.50 8.92 8.31
N VAL A 226 1.49 8.12 8.65
CA VAL A 226 2.74 8.55 9.26
C VAL A 226 3.82 8.48 8.19
N ASN A 227 4.48 9.61 7.94
CA ASN A 227 5.68 9.69 7.11
C ASN A 227 6.68 10.58 7.82
N THR A 228 7.49 9.97 8.69
CA THR A 228 8.43 10.70 9.55
C THR A 228 9.85 10.31 9.19
N ARG A 229 10.73 11.31 9.09
CA ARG A 229 12.15 11.12 8.77
C ARG A 229 13.03 11.72 9.85
N ALA A 230 14.11 11.03 10.19
CA ALA A 230 15.20 11.58 10.97
C ALA A 230 16.52 11.41 10.21
N GLU A 231 17.37 12.44 10.25
CA GLU A 231 18.66 12.45 9.57
C GLU A 231 19.78 12.20 10.58
N GLY A 232 20.76 11.39 10.18
CA GLY A 232 21.99 11.19 10.92
C GLY A 232 23.17 11.85 10.22
N GLN A 233 24.34 11.74 10.83
CA GLN A 233 25.53 12.49 10.44
C GLN A 233 26.74 11.60 10.17
N HIS A 234 26.85 10.44 10.81
CA HIS A 234 28.10 9.66 10.83
C HIS A 234 27.91 8.21 10.39
N GLU A 235 27.07 7.46 11.09
CA GLU A 235 26.83 6.02 10.90
C GLU A 235 25.48 5.74 10.23
N LEU A 236 24.52 6.65 10.41
CA LEU A 236 23.20 6.60 9.79
C LEU A 236 23.07 7.84 8.89
N SER A 237 22.64 7.67 7.64
CA SER A 237 22.28 8.80 6.79
C SER A 237 20.88 9.30 7.13
N SER A 238 19.92 8.39 7.18
CA SER A 238 18.55 8.70 7.58
C SER A 238 17.79 7.45 7.97
N ILE A 239 16.74 7.65 8.76
CA ILE A 239 15.67 6.69 8.97
C ILE A 239 14.35 7.31 8.52
N THR A 240 13.54 6.53 7.82
CA THR A 240 12.20 6.94 7.38
C THR A 240 11.19 5.93 7.86
N LEU A 241 10.11 6.39 8.47
CA LEU A 241 9.01 5.56 8.92
C LEU A 241 7.77 5.92 8.11
N HIS A 242 7.26 4.93 7.40
CA HIS A 242 6.00 4.99 6.68
C HIS A 242 5.03 4.01 7.31
N MET A 243 3.87 4.50 7.74
CA MET A 243 2.77 3.65 8.18
C MET A 243 1.45 4.24 7.75
N GLU A 244 0.51 3.39 7.40
CA GLU A 244 -0.83 3.78 7.00
C GLU A 244 -1.84 3.40 8.09
N PRO A 245 -2.97 4.13 8.20
CA PRO A 245 -4.03 3.73 9.10
C PRO A 245 -4.62 2.39 8.64
N ALA A 246 -4.91 1.50 9.59
CA ALA A 246 -5.60 0.24 9.31
C ALA A 246 -6.95 0.52 8.62
N GLN A 247 -7.19 -0.13 7.47
CA GLN A 247 -8.41 0.00 6.66
C GLN A 247 -9.63 -0.65 7.31
#